data_AF-A0A3D3IA90-F1
#
_entry.id   AF-A0A3D3IA90-F1
#
_cell.length_a   1.000
_cell.length_b   1.000
_cell.length_c   1.000
_cell.angle_alpha   90.00
_cell.angle_beta   90.00
_cell.angle_gamma   90.00
#
_symmetry.space_group_name_H-M   'P 1'
#
loop_
_entity.id
_entity.type
_entity.pdbx_description
1 polymer ?
#
loop_
_entity_poly.entity_id
_entity_poly.type
_entity_poly.pdbx_seq_one_letter_code
_entity_poly.pdbx_strand_id
1 'polypeptide(L)'
;MYYDIQAVQMSAFDINTGTFKDLGWFKYKDLEKVFRNHPDEAIWFNRYNTAENKNYADAFLLRLFHGTIEKVENPDNESIYDTYAANGRPYKESVWAREWEEMKLMEREHNLWEY
;
A
#
# COMPACT_ATOMS: atom_id res chain seq x y z
N MET A 1 16.81 14.98 11.09
CA MET A 1 16.77 13.51 11.21
C MET A 1 16.92 12.95 9.81
N TYR A 2 17.97 12.16 9.54
CA TYR A 2 18.17 11.52 8.24
C TYR A 2 17.63 10.09 8.35
N TYR A 3 16.54 9.81 7.65
CA TYR A 3 15.96 8.48 7.62
C TYR A 3 16.68 7.66 6.54
N ASP A 4 17.27 6.52 6.93
CA ASP A 4 18.00 5.64 6.02
C ASP A 4 17.31 4.27 5.97
N ILE A 5 16.61 4.00 4.86
CA ILE A 5 15.94 2.71 4.62
C ILE A 5 17.02 1.70 4.26
N GLN A 6 17.15 0.63 5.05
CA GLN A 6 18.18 -0.39 4.84
C GLN A 6 17.75 -1.46 3.84
N ALA A 7 16.54 -2.00 4.02
CA ALA A 7 16.03 -3.14 3.26
C ALA A 7 14.52 -3.04 3.04
N VAL A 8 14.05 -3.66 1.96
CA VAL A 8 12.65 -3.78 1.59
C VAL A 8 12.34 -5.26 1.34
N GLN A 9 11.27 -5.75 1.96
CA GLN A 9 10.70 -7.05 1.60
C GLN A 9 9.71 -6.85 0.46
N MET A 10 9.78 -7.71 -0.54
CA MET A 10 8.82 -7.72 -1.63
C MET A 10 8.08 -9.05 -1.65
N SER A 11 6.78 -8.98 -1.90
CA SER A 11 5.94 -10.14 -2.18
C SER A 11 5.20 -9.91 -3.50
N ALA A 12 5.00 -10.98 -4.26
CA ALA A 12 4.26 -10.94 -5.51
C ALA A 12 3.05 -11.85 -5.41
N PHE A 13 1.94 -11.42 -6.00
CA PHE A 13 0.74 -12.23 -6.09
C PHE A 13 0.94 -13.34 -7.14
N ASP A 14 0.82 -14.59 -6.71
CA ASP A 14 0.85 -15.74 -7.61
C ASP A 14 -0.58 -16.12 -8.00
N ILE A 15 -0.91 -15.96 -9.27
CA ILE A 15 -2.26 -16.22 -9.82
C ILE A 15 -2.63 -17.70 -9.70
N ASN A 16 -1.67 -18.62 -9.74
CA ASN A 16 -1.94 -20.05 -9.71
C ASN A 16 -2.24 -20.54 -8.29
N THR A 17 -1.55 -20.01 -7.28
CA THR A 17 -1.75 -20.39 -5.88
C THR A 17 -2.72 -19.45 -5.15
N GLY A 18 -3.11 -18.33 -5.75
CA GLY A 18 -4.00 -17.34 -5.14
C GLY A 18 -3.41 -16.68 -3.88
N THR A 19 -2.08 -16.71 -3.74
CA THR A 19 -1.38 -16.27 -2.54
C THR A 19 -0.23 -15.33 -2.88
N PHE A 20 0.07 -14.42 -1.96
CA PHE A 20 1.29 -13.63 -2.03
C PHE A 20 2.48 -14.51 -1.67
N LYS A 21 3.42 -14.66 -2.60
CA LYS A 21 4.70 -15.33 -2.36
C LYS A 21 5.75 -14.30 -2.03
N ASP A 22 6.50 -14.54 -0.96
CA ASP A 22 7.66 -13.74 -0.60
C ASP A 22 8.76 -13.92 -1.65
N LEU A 23 9.19 -12.81 -2.26
CA LEU A 23 10.33 -12.76 -3.18
C LEU A 23 11.66 -12.65 -2.40
N GLY A 24 11.59 -12.19 -1.16
CA GLY A 24 12.72 -12.05 -0.26
C GLY A 24 13.02 -10.60 0.13
N TRP A 25 14.18 -10.42 0.76
CA TRP A 25 14.66 -9.13 1.24
C TRP A 25 15.71 -8.57 0.29
N PHE A 26 15.52 -7.33 -0.12
CA PHE A 26 16.42 -6.61 -1.01
C PHE A 26 16.98 -5.38 -0.32
N LYS A 27 18.25 -5.08 -0.60
CA LYS A 27 18.90 -3.85 -0.11
C LYS A 27 18.34 -2.65 -0.86
N TYR A 28 17.90 -1.63 -0.13
CA TYR A 28 17.25 -0.46 -0.73
C TYR A 28 18.16 0.29 -1.73
N LYS A 29 19.46 0.40 -1.45
CA LYS A 29 20.43 1.07 -2.34
C LYS A 29 20.56 0.41 -3.72
N ASP A 30 20.29 -0.89 -3.82
CA ASP A 30 20.33 -1.59 -5.10
C ASP A 30 19.00 -1.45 -5.84
N LEU A 31 17.87 -1.46 -5.11
CA LEU A 31 16.55 -1.13 -5.66
C LEU A 31 16.48 0.30 -6.22
N GLU A 32 17.07 1.28 -5.52
CA GLU A 32 17.11 2.67 -6.00
C GLU A 32 17.77 2.77 -7.38
N LYS A 33 18.87 2.05 -7.60
CA LYS A 33 19.55 2.01 -8.91
C LYS A 33 18.66 1.39 -9.98
N VAL A 34 17.94 0.32 -9.64
CA VAL A 34 17.00 -0.34 -10.56
C VAL A 34 15.87 0.63 -10.94
N PHE A 35 15.25 1.31 -9.97
CA PHE A 35 14.18 2.27 -10.25
C PHE A 35 14.64 3.43 -11.12
N ARG A 36 15.85 3.95 -10.89
CA ARG A 36 16.44 5.03 -11.72
C ARG A 36 16.79 4.57 -13.14
N ASN A 37 17.18 3.30 -13.31
CA ASN A 37 17.50 2.72 -14.62
C ASN A 37 16.26 2.37 -15.45
N HIS A 38 15.09 2.24 -14.82
CA HIS A 38 13.82 1.91 -15.47
C HIS A 38 12.75 3.01 -15.27
N PRO A 39 12.98 4.25 -15.77
CA PRO A 39 12.09 5.39 -15.50
C PRO A 39 10.67 5.22 -16.07
N ASP A 40 10.51 4.44 -17.15
CA ASP A 40 9.22 4.25 -17.83
C ASP A 40 8.33 3.20 -17.14
N GLU A 41 8.95 2.29 -16.37
CA GLU A 41 8.24 1.22 -15.65
C GLU A 41 8.07 1.56 -14.17
N ALA A 42 9.07 2.22 -13.57
CA ALA A 42 9.11 2.55 -12.15
C ALA A 42 8.42 3.89 -11.84
N ILE A 43 7.12 3.97 -12.14
CA ILE A 43 6.32 5.19 -11.97
C ILE A 43 5.51 5.14 -10.66
N TRP A 44 5.74 6.11 -9.77
CA TRP A 44 4.87 6.39 -8.63
C TRP A 44 3.73 7.31 -9.06
N PHE A 45 2.51 6.78 -9.02
CA PHE A 45 1.29 7.53 -9.33
C PHE A 45 0.79 8.28 -8.09
N ASN A 46 0.73 9.61 -8.18
CA ASN A 46 0.12 10.42 -7.15
C ASN A 46 -1.40 10.47 -7.35
N ARG A 47 -2.15 9.92 -6.38
CA ARG A 47 -3.62 9.89 -6.40
C ARG A 47 -4.27 11.29 -6.40
N TYR A 48 -3.57 12.31 -5.90
CA TYR A 48 -4.09 13.68 -5.79
C TYR A 48 -3.67 14.61 -6.93
N ASN A 49 -2.57 14.30 -7.64
CA ASN A 49 -2.08 15.11 -8.74
C ASN A 49 -1.52 14.23 -9.86
N THR A 50 -2.31 14.01 -10.90
CA THR A 50 -1.95 13.17 -12.06
C THR A 50 -1.02 13.84 -13.06
N ALA A 51 -0.73 15.15 -12.90
CA ALA A 51 0.08 15.91 -13.86
C ALA A 51 1.59 15.68 -13.72
N GLU A 52 2.05 15.20 -12.56
CA GLU A 52 3.47 14.98 -12.28
C GLU A 52 3.68 13.64 -11.57
N ASN A 53 3.77 12.57 -12.37
CA ASN A 53 4.19 11.27 -11.85
C ASN A 53 5.71 11.31 -11.58
N LYS A 54 6.14 10.75 -10.46
CA LYS A 54 7.55 10.71 -10.04
C LYS A 54 8.09 9.29 -10.16
N ASN A 55 9.40 9.14 -10.17
CA ASN A 55 10.02 7.82 -10.08
C ASN A 55 9.85 7.25 -8.65
N TYR A 56 9.72 5.93 -8.50
CA TYR A 56 9.68 5.27 -7.18
C TYR A 56 10.85 5.67 -6.27
N ALA A 57 12.08 5.79 -6.80
CA ALA A 57 13.25 6.20 -6.01
C ALA A 57 13.04 7.55 -5.32
N ASP A 58 12.45 8.51 -6.03
CA ASP A 58 12.20 9.86 -5.50
C ASP A 58 10.98 9.85 -4.56
N ALA A 59 9.97 9.02 -4.82
CA ALA A 59 8.82 8.86 -3.95
C ALA A 59 9.18 8.25 -2.58
N PHE A 60 10.07 7.26 -2.55
CA PHE A 60 10.60 6.69 -1.30
C PHE A 60 11.48 7.68 -0.54
N LEU A 61 12.31 8.46 -1.25
CA LEU A 61 13.12 9.53 -0.65
C LEU A 61 12.25 10.61 -0.02
N LEU A 62 11.18 11.02 -0.70
CA LEU A 62 10.19 11.99 -0.20
C LEU A 62 9.18 11.39 0.80
N ARG A 63 9.25 10.07 1.05
CA ARG A 63 8.33 9.34 1.94
C ARG A 63 6.86 9.53 1.58
N LEU A 64 6.54 9.46 0.29
CA LEU A 64 5.16 9.60 -0.20
C LEU A 64 4.29 8.36 0.05
N PHE A 65 4.87 7.29 0.60
CA PHE A 65 4.14 6.08 0.95
C PHE A 65 3.35 6.27 2.25
N HIS A 66 2.18 5.64 2.31
CA HIS A 66 1.35 5.53 3.51
C HIS A 66 0.89 4.08 3.65
N GLY A 67 0.60 3.66 4.89
CA GLY A 67 -0.06 2.38 5.13
C GLY A 67 -1.55 2.52 4.86
N THR A 68 -2.15 1.49 4.27
CA THR A 68 -3.62 1.38 4.13
C THR A 68 -4.10 0.20 4.94
N ILE A 69 -5.35 0.24 5.40
CA ILE A 69 -5.97 -0.86 6.13
C ILE A 69 -6.29 -1.96 5.13
N GLU A 70 -5.66 -3.12 5.30
CA GLU A 70 -5.94 -4.29 4.45
C GLU A 70 -7.12 -5.11 4.99
N LYS A 71 -7.27 -5.15 6.32
CA LYS A 71 -8.18 -6.04 7.01
C LYS A 71 -8.62 -5.48 8.37
N VAL A 72 -9.86 -5.80 8.73
CA VAL A 72 -10.45 -5.59 10.05
C VAL A 72 -10.83 -6.91 10.70
N GLU A 73 -11.16 -6.88 11.99
CA GLU A 73 -11.66 -8.05 12.70
C GLU A 73 -12.98 -8.53 12.07
N ASN A 74 -12.99 -9.77 11.58
CA ASN A 74 -14.16 -10.45 11.03
C ASN A 74 -14.09 -11.96 11.33
N PRO A 75 -15.24 -12.65 11.43
CA PRO A 75 -15.29 -14.07 11.76
C PRO A 75 -14.65 -14.95 10.69
N ASP A 76 -14.77 -14.56 9.42
CA ASP A 76 -14.31 -15.34 8.27
C ASP A 76 -12.84 -15.08 7.90
N ASN A 77 -12.14 -14.24 8.66
CA ASN A 77 -10.72 -13.92 8.46
C ASN A 77 -10.42 -13.33 7.05
N GLU A 78 -11.42 -12.77 6.37
CA GLU A 78 -11.34 -12.19 5.04
C GLU A 78 -10.65 -10.82 5.05
N SER A 79 -9.99 -10.44 3.95
CA SER A 79 -9.58 -9.04 3.75
C SER A 79 -10.78 -8.17 3.36
N ILE A 80 -10.64 -6.84 3.46
CA ILE A 80 -11.69 -5.92 2.97
C ILE A 80 -11.95 -6.14 1.47
N TYR A 81 -10.93 -6.53 0.70
CA TYR A 81 -11.13 -6.86 -0.71
C TYR A 81 -11.95 -8.13 -0.89
N ASP A 82 -11.61 -9.21 -0.16
CA ASP A 82 -12.28 -10.51 -0.30
C ASP A 82 -13.78 -10.40 0.02
N THR A 83 -14.13 -9.69 1.09
CA THR A 83 -15.54 -9.47 1.45
C THR A 83 -16.30 -8.72 0.35
N TYR A 84 -15.69 -7.75 -0.32
CA TYR A 84 -16.35 -7.03 -1.43
C TYR A 84 -16.41 -7.87 -2.71
N ALA A 85 -15.35 -8.62 -3.01
CA ALA A 85 -15.29 -9.53 -4.16
C ALA A 85 -16.32 -10.66 -4.05
N ALA A 86 -16.48 -11.26 -2.86
CA ALA A 86 -17.50 -12.26 -2.57
C ALA A 86 -18.93 -11.73 -2.79
N ASN A 87 -19.15 -10.42 -2.58
CA ASN A 87 -20.41 -9.73 -2.83
C ASN A 87 -20.59 -9.24 -4.28
N GLY A 88 -19.70 -9.63 -5.21
CA GLY A 88 -19.75 -9.22 -6.62
C GLY A 88 -19.48 -7.73 -6.85
N ARG A 89 -18.87 -7.04 -5.88
CA ARG A 89 -18.58 -5.61 -5.97
C ARG A 89 -17.21 -5.36 -6.61
N PRO A 90 -17.03 -4.24 -7.33
CA PRO A 90 -15.78 -3.93 -8.01
C PRO A 90 -14.67 -3.52 -7.02
N TYR A 91 -13.40 -3.76 -7.39
CA TYR A 91 -12.22 -3.41 -6.59
C TYR A 91 -12.20 -1.94 -6.13
N LYS A 92 -12.67 -1.01 -6.96
CA LYS A 92 -12.75 0.42 -6.60
C LYS A 92 -13.54 0.68 -5.31
N GLU A 93 -14.59 -0.11 -5.05
CA GLU A 93 -15.40 0.04 -3.84
C GLU A 93 -14.65 -0.47 -2.62
N SER A 94 -13.88 -1.54 -2.75
CA SER A 94 -12.99 -1.98 -1.66
C SER A 94 -11.95 -0.93 -1.32
N VAL A 95 -11.41 -0.18 -2.30
CA VAL A 95 -10.45 0.91 -2.02
C VAL A 95 -11.12 2.01 -1.20
N TRP A 96 -12.33 2.44 -1.55
CA TRP A 96 -13.07 3.42 -0.75
C TRP A 96 -13.46 2.89 0.64
N ALA A 97 -13.76 1.59 0.75
CA ALA A 97 -14.07 0.97 2.03
C ALA A 97 -12.88 0.99 2.99
N ARG A 98 -11.65 0.81 2.49
CA ARG A 98 -10.42 0.93 3.30
C ARG A 98 -10.24 2.35 3.85
N GLU A 99 -10.41 3.36 2.99
CA GLU A 99 -10.31 4.77 3.40
C GLU A 99 -11.41 5.13 4.42
N TRP A 100 -12.64 4.62 4.22
CA TRP A 100 -13.74 4.81 5.17
C TRP A 100 -13.45 4.18 6.54
N GLU A 101 -12.86 2.99 6.55
CA GLU A 101 -12.47 2.34 7.80
C GLU A 101 -11.35 3.09 8.53
N GLU A 102 -10.43 3.71 7.79
CA GLU A 102 -9.41 4.57 8.34
C GLU A 102 -10.02 5.81 9.02
N MET A 103 -11.02 6.44 8.38
CA MET A 103 -11.77 7.54 9.00
C MET A 103 -12.48 7.12 10.29
N LYS A 104 -13.10 5.95 10.34
CA LYS A 104 -13.72 5.44 11.58
C LYS A 104 -12.70 5.23 12.69
N LEU A 105 -11.50 4.76 12.37
CA LEU A 105 -10.43 4.62 13.34
C LEU A 105 -9.98 5.98 13.88
N MET A 106 -9.83 6.98 13.00
CA MET A 106 -9.52 8.35 13.42
C MET A 106 -10.62 8.93 14.33
N GLU A 107 -11.90 8.72 14.00
CA GLU A 107 -13.02 9.15 14.86
C GLU A 107 -12.99 8.45 16.23
N ARG A 108 -12.71 7.14 16.24
CA ARG A 108 -12.59 6.37 17.49
C ARG A 108 -11.42 6.86 18.34
N GLU A 109 -10.27 7.12 17.74
CA GLU A 109 -9.13 7.72 18.43
C GLU A 109 -9.53 9.08 18.98
N HIS A 110 -10.07 9.98 18.15
CA HIS A 110 -10.51 11.31 18.58
C HIS A 110 -11.42 11.26 19.81
N ASN A 111 -12.44 10.39 19.80
CA ASN A 111 -13.34 10.21 20.94
C ASN A 111 -12.62 9.68 22.20
N LEU A 112 -11.58 8.86 22.06
CA LEU A 112 -10.75 8.38 23.18
C LEU A 112 -9.89 9.48 23.80
N TRP A 113 -9.46 10.47 23.01
CA TRP A 113 -8.64 11.60 23.46
C TRP A 113 -9.48 12.77 24.02
N GLU A 114 -10.79 12.79 23.80
CA GLU A 114 -11.70 13.82 24.34
C GLU A 114 -12.10 13.56 25.81
N TYR A 115 -11.94 12.33 26.31
CA TYR A 115 -12.19 11.92 27.71
C TYR A 115 -10.96 12.08 28.60
#